data_AF-A0A962S043-F1
#
_entry.id   AF-A0A962S043-F1
#
_cell.length_a   1.000
_cell.length_b   1.000
_cell.length_c   1.000
_cell.angle_alpha   90.00
_cell.angle_beta   90.00
_cell.angle_gamma   90.00
#
_symmetry.space_group_name_H-M   'P 1'
#
loop_
_entity.id
_entity.type
_entity.pdbx_description
1 polymer ?
#
loop_
_entity_poly.entity_id
_entity_poly.type
_entity_poly.pdbx_seq_one_letter_code
_entity_poly.pdbx_strand_id
1 'polypeptide(L)'
;MNHADNPEEVRPVPGDAPDTRHAHSLLADQGRRRLMRGAAGSAGVLLAVQARTALAGGDGGGTCQSPSAMMSGNVSPRAGDGSTCSGGRSPGYWVQPQHFRAWDVARAQPPTFSPALVECTSGLGGLALSAIATPGTRFSDVFGNALALKSSLEDEVTPEQASSLWAVIYQPNAFQTAGNVSGQVARHLACAWLNASYFAWSDAQYPITTAQVKDMFDQLLVGEYCPTSTNCSGGGMSAEDVKAYIEGMYDLNAPVPNYCKES
;
A
#
# COMPACT_ATOMS: atom_id res chain seq x y z
N MET A 1 3.82 -47.30 55.43
CA MET A 1 4.58 -46.25 56.14
C MET A 1 4.01 -44.93 55.71
N ASN A 2 3.30 -44.29 56.64
CA ASN A 2 2.56 -43.06 56.44
C ASN A 2 3.54 -41.88 56.47
N HIS A 3 3.44 -40.96 55.50
CA HIS A 3 4.03 -39.64 55.64
C HIS A 3 2.97 -38.61 55.27
N ALA A 4 2.46 -37.95 56.32
CA ALA A 4 1.57 -36.81 56.29
C ALA A 4 2.36 -35.65 56.92
N ASP A 5 2.39 -34.51 56.26
CA ASP A 5 2.78 -33.18 56.76
C ASP A 5 2.64 -32.19 55.58
N ASN A 6 2.19 -30.94 55.67
CA ASN A 6 1.38 -30.15 56.60
C ASN A 6 1.17 -28.82 55.82
N PRO A 7 -0.04 -28.21 55.74
CA PRO A 7 -0.24 -26.99 54.96
C PRO A 7 0.35 -25.74 55.66
N GLU A 8 1.03 -24.90 54.87
CA GLU A 8 1.70 -23.68 55.29
C GLU A 8 0.70 -22.57 55.69
N GLU A 9 0.81 -22.09 56.92
CA GLU A 9 -0.04 -21.07 57.54
C GLU A 9 0.36 -19.66 57.09
N VAL A 10 -0.56 -19.00 56.36
CA VAL A 10 -0.41 -17.61 55.89
C VAL A 10 -0.62 -16.63 57.05
N ARG A 11 0.42 -15.87 57.40
CA ARG A 11 0.31 -14.76 58.35
C ARG A 11 -0.15 -13.46 57.65
N PRO A 12 -1.15 -12.75 58.18
CA PRO A 12 -1.54 -11.44 57.67
C PRO A 12 -0.56 -10.35 58.14
N VAL A 13 -0.16 -9.49 57.20
CA VAL A 13 0.69 -8.31 57.45
C VAL A 13 -0.17 -7.17 58.02
N PRO A 14 0.26 -6.45 59.07
CA PRO A 14 -0.45 -5.31 59.64
C PRO A 14 -0.54 -4.14 58.66
N GLY A 15 -1.71 -3.49 58.63
CA GLY A 15 -2.00 -2.36 57.77
C GLY A 15 -1.37 -1.05 58.22
N ASP A 16 -0.79 -0.34 57.26
CA ASP A 16 -0.40 1.07 57.41
C ASP A 16 -1.57 1.99 57.06
N ALA A 17 -1.86 2.92 57.97
CA ALA A 17 -2.86 3.96 57.82
C ALA A 17 -2.37 5.07 56.88
N PRO A 18 -3.22 5.61 56.00
CA PRO A 18 -2.84 6.76 55.17
C PRO A 18 -2.91 8.07 55.96
N ASP A 19 -1.75 8.74 56.02
CA ASP A 19 -1.56 10.09 56.52
C ASP A 19 -2.33 11.11 55.67
N THR A 20 -3.14 11.93 56.34
CA THR A 20 -4.12 12.84 55.77
C THR A 20 -3.59 14.27 55.79
N ARG A 21 -2.50 14.56 55.06
CA ARG A 21 -2.07 15.94 54.81
C ARG A 21 -1.41 16.03 53.44
N HIS A 22 -2.13 16.63 52.49
CA HIS A 22 -1.68 17.37 51.28
C HIS A 22 -2.83 17.41 50.26
N ALA A 23 -3.99 17.92 50.69
CA ALA A 23 -4.96 18.49 49.75
C ALA A 23 -4.46 19.89 49.35
N HIS A 24 -4.71 20.31 48.11
CA HIS A 24 -4.23 21.53 47.43
C HIS A 24 -2.95 21.38 46.58
N SER A 25 -2.94 20.48 45.58
CA SER A 25 -2.14 20.68 44.35
C SER A 25 -2.42 19.68 43.19
N LEU A 26 -3.51 18.90 43.16
CA LEU A 26 -3.68 17.84 42.13
C LEU A 26 -5.10 17.74 41.53
N LEU A 27 -5.73 18.88 41.24
CA LEU A 27 -7.00 18.93 40.47
C LEU A 27 -6.81 19.53 39.07
N ALA A 28 -5.67 19.24 38.42
CA ALA A 28 -5.42 19.65 37.04
C ALA A 28 -4.93 18.53 36.11
N ASP A 29 -4.85 17.27 36.56
CA ASP A 29 -4.33 16.18 35.71
C ASP A 29 -5.09 14.85 35.85
N GLN A 30 -6.39 14.94 36.12
CA GLN A 30 -7.29 13.77 36.21
C GLN A 30 -8.41 13.79 35.17
N GLY A 31 -8.18 14.46 34.04
CA GLY A 31 -9.11 14.56 32.91
C GLY A 31 -8.60 13.98 31.58
N ARG A 32 -7.39 13.40 31.53
CA ARG A 32 -6.72 13.03 30.26
C ARG A 32 -6.52 11.53 30.00
N ARG A 33 -7.10 10.63 30.78
CA ARG A 33 -6.94 9.17 30.58
C ARG A 33 -8.26 8.39 30.57
N ARG A 34 -9.23 8.82 29.78
CA ARG A 34 -10.44 8.01 29.48
C ARG A 34 -10.90 8.16 28.03
N LEU A 35 -10.01 7.91 27.09
CA LEU A 35 -10.37 7.79 25.67
C LEU A 35 -9.36 6.88 24.97
N MET A 36 -9.41 5.58 25.23
CA MET A 36 -8.91 4.50 24.36
C MET A 36 -9.30 3.15 25.00
N ARG A 37 -10.55 2.72 24.84
CA ARG A 37 -10.89 1.30 25.12
C ARG A 37 -12.03 0.73 24.27
N GLY A 38 -12.25 1.28 23.07
CA GLY A 38 -13.23 0.72 22.15
C GLY A 38 -13.09 1.26 20.74
N ALA A 39 -12.20 0.65 19.94
CA ALA A 39 -12.22 0.70 18.47
C ALA A 39 -11.11 -0.21 17.91
N ALA A 40 -11.20 -1.52 18.13
CA ALA A 40 -10.23 -2.50 17.63
C ALA A 40 -10.47 -2.91 16.16
N GLY A 41 -10.94 -1.99 15.30
CA GLY A 41 -11.33 -2.34 13.93
C GLY A 41 -11.17 -1.27 12.85
N SER A 42 -10.61 -0.09 13.16
CA SER A 42 -10.55 1.02 12.20
C SER A 42 -9.25 1.85 12.24
N ALA A 43 -8.17 1.32 12.83
CA ALA A 43 -6.91 2.05 13.00
C ALA A 43 -6.05 2.15 11.72
N GLY A 44 -6.17 1.19 10.79
CA GLY A 44 -5.35 1.18 9.55
C GLY A 44 -5.58 2.40 8.66
N VAL A 45 -6.83 2.85 8.53
CA VAL A 45 -7.18 4.00 7.68
C VAL A 45 -6.68 5.33 8.28
N LEU A 46 -6.66 5.48 9.61
CA LEU A 46 -6.18 6.71 10.24
C LEU A 46 -4.65 6.85 10.16
N LEU A 47 -3.90 5.75 10.19
CA LEU A 47 -2.45 5.77 9.97
C LEU A 47 -2.09 6.08 8.52
N ALA A 48 -2.86 5.59 7.55
CA ALA A 48 -2.65 5.91 6.13
C ALA A 48 -2.90 7.40 5.82
N VAL A 49 -3.87 8.04 6.47
CA VAL A 49 -4.08 9.50 6.35
C VAL A 49 -2.93 10.28 7.00
N GLN A 50 -2.27 9.76 8.05
CA GLN A 50 -1.08 10.37 8.65
C GLN A 50 0.18 10.30 7.77
N ALA A 51 0.25 9.37 6.82
CA ALA A 51 1.31 9.40 5.79
C ALA A 51 1.28 10.68 4.94
N ARG A 52 0.11 11.35 4.84
CA ARG A 52 -0.08 12.61 4.10
C ARG A 52 -0.22 13.86 4.99
N THR A 53 -0.58 13.74 6.27
CA THR A 53 -1.14 14.87 7.05
C THR A 53 -0.23 15.55 8.10
N ALA A 54 1.09 15.40 8.06
CA ALA A 54 1.98 16.24 8.88
C ALA A 54 2.82 17.27 8.10
N LEU A 55 2.79 17.25 6.76
CA LEU A 55 3.63 18.12 5.91
C LEU A 55 2.93 18.65 4.65
N ALA A 56 1.59 18.68 4.63
CA ALA A 56 0.83 19.45 3.65
C ALA A 56 0.86 20.97 3.99
N GLY A 57 2.06 21.50 4.15
CA GLY A 57 2.30 22.94 4.16
C GLY A 57 2.45 23.41 2.71
N GLY A 58 1.32 23.73 2.07
CA GLY A 58 1.17 24.71 0.99
C GLY A 58 1.88 24.49 -0.35
N ASP A 59 3.14 24.06 -0.38
CA ASP A 59 4.02 24.18 -1.55
C ASP A 59 4.88 22.92 -1.72
N GLY A 60 4.29 21.85 -2.28
CA GLY A 60 4.98 20.84 -3.11
C GLY A 60 6.14 20.03 -2.53
N GLY A 61 6.43 20.08 -1.22
CA GLY A 61 7.62 19.48 -0.61
C GLY A 61 7.33 18.43 0.46
N GLY A 62 6.52 17.42 0.16
CA GLY A 62 6.27 16.34 1.12
C GLY A 62 7.54 15.52 1.40
N THR A 63 7.90 15.31 2.67
CA THR A 63 9.01 14.42 3.01
C THR A 63 8.62 12.96 2.75
N CYS A 64 9.42 12.23 1.98
CA CYS A 64 9.25 10.79 1.78
C CYS A 64 9.25 10.06 3.11
N GLN A 65 8.13 9.46 3.49
CA GLN A 65 8.12 8.47 4.56
C GLN A 65 8.33 7.08 3.97
N SER A 66 9.35 6.39 4.46
CA SER A 66 9.53 4.96 4.16
C SER A 66 8.48 4.15 4.92
N PRO A 67 8.20 2.90 4.50
CA PRO A 67 7.30 2.01 5.25
C PRO A 67 7.72 1.86 6.72
N SER A 68 9.02 1.76 6.98
CA SER A 68 9.57 1.69 8.35
C SER A 68 9.29 2.95 9.17
N ALA A 69 9.24 4.14 8.54
CA ALA A 69 8.89 5.39 9.22
C ALA A 69 7.42 5.40 9.66
N MET A 70 6.51 4.88 8.82
CA MET A 70 5.11 4.71 9.19
C MET A 70 4.93 3.71 10.33
N MET A 71 5.62 2.56 10.27
CA MET A 71 5.50 1.52 11.30
C MET A 71 6.06 1.97 12.65
N SER A 72 7.14 2.74 12.66
CA SER A 72 7.75 3.24 13.90
C SER A 72 7.03 4.45 14.50
N GLY A 73 6.07 5.05 13.79
CA GLY A 73 5.49 6.35 14.15
C GLY A 73 6.52 7.49 14.15
N ASN A 74 7.74 7.24 13.68
CA ASN A 74 8.77 8.25 13.59
C ASN A 74 8.55 9.06 12.31
N VAL A 75 7.76 10.12 12.45
CA VAL A 75 7.48 11.08 11.37
C VAL A 75 8.65 12.02 11.08
N SER A 76 9.84 11.77 11.67
CA SER A 76 11.02 12.60 11.42
C SER A 76 11.31 12.62 9.92
N PRO A 77 11.46 13.81 9.31
CA PRO A 77 11.94 13.93 7.95
C PRO A 77 13.18 13.05 7.79
N ARG A 78 13.20 12.17 6.77
CA ARG A 78 14.45 11.49 6.42
C ARG A 78 15.48 12.60 6.22
N ALA A 79 16.59 12.55 6.95
CA ALA A 79 17.70 13.47 6.74
C ALA A 79 18.25 13.21 5.33
N GLY A 80 17.69 13.91 4.35
CA GLY A 80 17.98 13.80 2.94
C GLY A 80 18.49 15.14 2.44
N ASP A 81 19.44 15.04 1.53
CA ASP A 81 20.04 16.00 0.58
C ASP A 81 19.17 17.12 -0.05
N GLY A 82 17.94 17.35 0.42
CA GLY A 82 17.03 18.38 -0.10
C GLY A 82 16.24 17.95 -1.34
N SER A 83 16.25 16.66 -1.69
CA SER A 83 15.48 16.13 -2.81
C SER A 83 13.98 16.09 -2.49
N THR A 84 13.17 16.72 -3.34
CA THR A 84 11.71 16.70 -3.25
C THR A 84 11.19 15.33 -3.64
N CYS A 85 10.34 14.73 -2.82
CA CYS A 85 9.75 13.44 -3.16
C CYS A 85 8.64 13.60 -4.17
N SER A 86 8.66 12.77 -5.21
CA SER A 86 7.51 12.63 -6.09
C SER A 86 6.52 11.70 -5.41
N GLY A 87 5.29 12.16 -5.19
CA GLY A 87 4.18 11.30 -4.77
C GLY A 87 3.77 10.30 -5.86
N GLY A 88 4.30 10.43 -7.07
CA GLY A 88 4.09 9.44 -8.11
C GLY A 88 2.68 9.48 -8.67
N ARG A 89 2.43 8.54 -9.59
CA ARG A 89 1.29 8.55 -10.50
C ARG A 89 0.29 7.46 -10.11
N SER A 90 -0.98 7.84 -10.07
CA SER A 90 -2.09 6.96 -9.69
C SER A 90 -2.36 5.88 -10.76
N PRO A 91 -3.11 4.82 -10.45
CA PRO A 91 -3.52 3.83 -11.46
C PRO A 91 -4.23 4.45 -12.66
N GLY A 92 -5.03 5.50 -12.42
CA GLY A 92 -5.71 6.25 -13.47
C GLY A 92 -4.78 6.90 -14.48
N TYR A 93 -3.52 7.19 -14.12
CA TYR A 93 -2.51 7.66 -15.07
C TYR A 93 -1.94 6.49 -15.90
N TRP A 94 -1.57 5.40 -15.24
CA TRP A 94 -0.85 4.29 -15.89
C TRP A 94 -1.69 3.50 -16.90
N VAL A 95 -3.01 3.45 -16.71
CA VAL A 95 -3.92 2.73 -17.62
C VAL A 95 -4.16 3.45 -18.95
N GLN A 96 -3.72 4.70 -19.08
CA GLN A 96 -4.21 5.58 -20.12
C GLN A 96 -3.25 5.61 -21.32
N PRO A 97 -3.73 5.34 -22.55
CA PRO A 97 -2.90 5.26 -23.74
C PRO A 97 -2.00 6.49 -24.01
N GLN A 98 -2.49 7.70 -23.76
CA GLN A 98 -1.71 8.94 -23.91
C GLN A 98 -0.51 9.04 -22.96
N HIS A 99 -0.48 8.22 -21.90
CA HIS A 99 0.61 8.15 -20.95
C HIS A 99 1.53 6.95 -21.20
N PHE A 100 1.33 6.20 -22.28
CA PHE A 100 2.16 5.03 -22.62
C PHE A 100 3.63 5.37 -22.86
N ARG A 101 3.96 6.59 -23.29
CA ARG A 101 5.37 7.04 -23.34
C ARG A 101 6.06 7.03 -21.97
N ALA A 102 5.31 7.14 -20.87
CA ALA A 102 5.88 7.04 -19.53
C ALA A 102 6.22 5.60 -19.13
N TRP A 103 5.60 4.60 -19.76
CA TRP A 103 6.00 3.21 -19.57
C TRP A 103 7.42 2.98 -20.09
N ASP A 104 7.77 3.57 -21.23
CA ASP A 104 9.13 3.47 -21.80
C ASP A 104 10.18 4.04 -20.84
N VAL A 105 9.90 5.19 -20.21
CA VAL A 105 10.76 5.81 -19.19
C VAL A 105 10.90 4.89 -17.97
N ALA A 106 9.81 4.24 -17.57
CA ALA A 106 9.80 3.21 -16.53
C ALA A 106 10.44 1.87 -16.98
N ARG A 107 11.02 1.80 -18.19
CA ARG A 107 11.58 0.58 -18.80
C ARG A 107 10.58 -0.57 -18.85
N ALA A 108 9.32 -0.22 -19.04
CA ALA A 108 8.21 -1.15 -19.23
C ALA A 108 7.62 -0.96 -20.62
N GLN A 109 6.93 -1.98 -21.12
CA GLN A 109 6.22 -1.93 -22.39
C GLN A 109 4.72 -1.89 -22.11
N PRO A 110 3.98 -0.88 -22.58
CA PRO A 110 2.53 -0.85 -22.48
C PRO A 110 1.93 -1.90 -23.43
N PRO A 111 0.67 -2.33 -23.21
CA PRO A 111 -0.01 -3.22 -24.15
C PRO A 111 -0.33 -2.50 -25.47
N THR A 112 -0.57 -3.28 -26.51
CA THR A 112 -1.21 -2.80 -27.74
C THR A 112 -2.61 -3.37 -27.86
N PHE A 113 -3.45 -2.76 -28.69
CA PHE A 113 -4.86 -3.10 -28.81
C PHE A 113 -5.25 -3.40 -30.25
N SER A 114 -6.19 -4.35 -30.41
CA SER A 114 -6.86 -4.64 -31.68
C SER A 114 -8.38 -4.70 -31.47
N PRO A 115 -9.16 -3.85 -32.17
CA PRO A 115 -8.72 -2.75 -33.04
C PRO A 115 -7.97 -1.66 -32.27
N ALA A 116 -7.32 -0.75 -32.99
CA ALA A 116 -6.59 0.37 -32.41
C ALA A 116 -7.52 1.26 -31.56
N LEU A 117 -6.95 1.96 -30.59
CA LEU A 117 -7.70 2.88 -29.74
C LEU A 117 -7.82 4.26 -30.40
N VAL A 118 -9.01 4.83 -30.31
CA VAL A 118 -9.34 6.20 -30.72
C VAL A 118 -9.86 7.01 -29.52
N GLU A 119 -9.66 8.33 -29.56
CA GLU A 119 -10.14 9.24 -28.53
C GLU A 119 -11.67 9.44 -28.64
N CYS A 120 -12.38 9.40 -27.52
CA CYS A 120 -13.83 9.59 -27.48
C CYS A 120 -14.31 10.23 -26.17
N THR A 121 -15.62 10.44 -26.05
CA THR A 121 -16.22 11.23 -24.97
C THR A 121 -16.46 10.45 -23.66
N SER A 122 -16.40 9.11 -23.64
CA SER A 122 -16.86 8.28 -22.52
C SER A 122 -15.86 7.23 -21.99
N GLY A 123 -15.28 7.46 -20.81
CA GLY A 123 -14.35 6.57 -20.08
C GLY A 123 -13.20 5.94 -20.88
N LEU A 124 -12.55 4.91 -20.33
CA LEU A 124 -11.91 3.87 -21.15
C LEU A 124 -12.95 2.99 -21.91
N GLY A 125 -14.17 3.51 -22.13
CA GLY A 125 -15.15 3.01 -23.08
C GLY A 125 -15.61 1.56 -22.96
N GLY A 126 -15.46 0.91 -21.80
CA GLY A 126 -15.73 -0.54 -21.71
C GLY A 126 -14.74 -1.36 -22.53
N LEU A 127 -13.50 -0.86 -22.71
CA LEU A 127 -12.39 -1.62 -23.27
C LEU A 127 -12.29 -2.95 -22.53
N ALA A 128 -12.53 -4.06 -23.23
CA ALA A 128 -12.43 -5.40 -22.68
C ALA A 128 -10.96 -5.88 -22.68
N LEU A 129 -10.58 -6.76 -21.76
CA LEU A 129 -9.23 -7.36 -21.76
C LEU A 129 -8.94 -8.14 -23.05
N SER A 130 -9.98 -8.69 -23.69
CA SER A 130 -9.90 -9.35 -25.00
C SER A 130 -9.44 -8.42 -26.14
N ALA A 131 -9.44 -7.10 -25.92
CA ALA A 131 -8.90 -6.12 -26.86
C ALA A 131 -7.38 -6.10 -26.93
N ILE A 132 -6.68 -6.65 -25.93
CA ILE A 132 -5.23 -6.62 -25.85
C ILE A 132 -4.68 -7.49 -26.98
N ALA A 133 -3.98 -6.86 -27.92
CA ALA A 133 -3.32 -7.55 -29.04
C ALA A 133 -1.95 -8.08 -28.62
N THR A 134 -1.17 -7.26 -27.91
CA THR A 134 0.07 -7.69 -27.26
C THR A 134 0.07 -7.24 -25.80
N PRO A 135 0.42 -8.11 -24.84
CA PRO A 135 0.28 -7.80 -23.41
C PRO A 135 1.26 -6.75 -22.90
N GLY A 136 2.36 -6.48 -23.62
CA GLY A 136 3.45 -5.65 -23.13
C GLY A 136 4.19 -6.33 -21.98
N THR A 137 4.65 -5.56 -20.99
CA THR A 137 5.22 -6.09 -19.75
C THR A 137 4.20 -6.94 -19.01
N ARG A 138 4.58 -8.18 -18.66
CA ARG A 138 3.71 -9.09 -17.93
C ARG A 138 3.89 -8.94 -16.43
N PHE A 139 2.83 -9.17 -15.66
CA PHE A 139 2.86 -9.14 -14.21
C PHE A 139 3.87 -10.15 -13.63
N SER A 140 3.93 -11.35 -14.20
CA SER A 140 4.88 -12.40 -13.82
C SER A 140 6.34 -12.03 -14.07
N ASP A 141 6.64 -11.23 -15.10
CA ASP A 141 8.01 -10.80 -15.39
C ASP A 141 8.51 -9.81 -14.33
N VAL A 142 7.58 -9.07 -13.71
CA VAL A 142 7.86 -8.13 -12.63
C VAL A 142 7.93 -8.84 -11.28
N PHE A 143 6.91 -9.63 -10.94
CA PHE A 143 6.69 -10.16 -9.59
C PHE A 143 7.01 -11.65 -9.44
N GLY A 144 7.53 -12.31 -10.48
CA GLY A 144 7.87 -13.74 -10.47
C GLY A 144 6.68 -14.70 -10.42
N ASN A 145 5.46 -14.18 -10.19
CA ASN A 145 4.23 -14.94 -10.07
C ASN A 145 3.15 -14.35 -10.97
N ALA A 146 2.34 -15.20 -11.59
CA ALA A 146 1.15 -14.77 -12.32
C ALA A 146 -0.06 -14.68 -11.38
N LEU A 147 -0.97 -13.76 -11.67
CA LEU A 147 -2.29 -13.73 -11.02
C LEU A 147 -3.28 -14.53 -11.87
N ALA A 148 -4.04 -15.41 -11.22
CA ALA A 148 -5.09 -16.17 -11.90
C ALA A 148 -6.29 -15.26 -12.22
N LEU A 149 -6.87 -15.43 -13.41
CA LEU A 149 -8.18 -14.83 -13.72
C LEU A 149 -9.27 -15.51 -12.91
N LYS A 150 -10.35 -14.78 -12.63
CA LYS A 150 -11.58 -15.40 -12.16
C LYS A 150 -12.17 -16.28 -13.25
N SER A 151 -12.66 -17.46 -12.87
CA SER A 151 -13.22 -18.46 -13.80
C SER A 151 -14.31 -17.90 -14.72
N SER A 152 -15.07 -16.91 -14.27
CA SER A 152 -16.10 -16.23 -15.08
C SER A 152 -15.56 -15.48 -16.30
N LEU A 153 -14.25 -15.29 -16.42
CA LEU A 153 -13.60 -14.56 -17.51
C LEU A 153 -12.63 -15.43 -18.32
N GLU A 154 -12.43 -16.69 -17.93
CA GLU A 154 -11.46 -17.60 -18.58
C GLU A 154 -11.84 -17.94 -20.03
N ASP A 155 -13.14 -17.93 -20.35
CA ASP A 155 -13.63 -18.17 -21.72
C ASP A 155 -13.53 -16.92 -22.63
N GLU A 156 -13.34 -15.73 -22.05
CA GLU A 156 -13.36 -14.45 -22.79
C GLU A 156 -11.96 -13.87 -23.02
N VAL A 157 -10.99 -14.23 -22.18
CA VAL A 157 -9.67 -13.59 -22.12
C VAL A 157 -8.59 -14.66 -22.16
N THR A 158 -7.64 -14.55 -23.07
CA THR A 158 -6.55 -15.52 -23.14
C THR A 158 -5.59 -15.36 -21.95
N PRO A 159 -4.90 -16.43 -21.52
CA PRO A 159 -3.88 -16.32 -20.47
C PRO A 159 -2.80 -15.27 -20.78
N GLU A 160 -2.48 -15.08 -22.07
CA GLU A 160 -1.53 -14.07 -22.49
C GLU A 160 -2.06 -12.65 -22.24
N GLN A 161 -3.30 -12.35 -22.61
CA GLN A 161 -3.94 -11.06 -22.36
C GLN A 161 -4.08 -10.78 -20.86
N ALA A 162 -4.45 -11.81 -20.09
CA ALA A 162 -4.56 -11.76 -18.64
C ALA A 162 -3.23 -11.46 -17.93
N SER A 163 -2.11 -11.92 -18.50
CA SER A 163 -0.79 -11.75 -17.91
C SER A 163 -0.27 -10.31 -17.95
N SER A 164 -0.90 -9.43 -18.73
CA SER A 164 -0.46 -8.04 -18.88
C SER A 164 -0.46 -7.30 -17.54
N LEU A 165 0.65 -6.60 -17.24
CA LEU A 165 0.73 -5.70 -16.09
C LEU A 165 -0.36 -4.62 -16.16
N TRP A 166 -0.67 -4.14 -17.38
CA TRP A 166 -1.72 -3.17 -17.60
C TRP A 166 -3.11 -3.74 -17.30
N ALA A 167 -3.38 -5.01 -17.64
CA ALA A 167 -4.66 -5.65 -17.34
C ALA A 167 -4.95 -5.68 -15.83
N VAL A 168 -3.93 -5.97 -15.02
CA VAL A 168 -4.02 -5.92 -13.54
C VAL A 168 -4.33 -4.52 -13.04
N ILE A 169 -3.71 -3.49 -13.62
CA ILE A 169 -3.96 -2.09 -13.22
C ILE A 169 -5.36 -1.63 -13.65
N TYR A 170 -5.82 -2.04 -14.83
CA TYR A 170 -7.08 -1.60 -15.42
C TYR A 170 -8.30 -2.30 -14.84
N GLN A 171 -8.26 -3.64 -14.74
CA GLN A 171 -9.35 -4.45 -14.18
C GLN A 171 -8.84 -5.32 -13.01
N PRO A 172 -8.44 -4.70 -11.88
CA PRO A 172 -7.97 -5.45 -10.71
C PRO A 172 -8.97 -6.51 -10.24
N ASN A 173 -10.28 -6.23 -10.35
CA ASN A 173 -11.33 -7.14 -9.89
C ASN A 173 -11.53 -8.36 -10.80
N ALA A 174 -10.87 -8.44 -11.97
CA ALA A 174 -10.88 -9.61 -12.83
C ALA A 174 -9.99 -10.76 -12.31
N PHE A 175 -9.08 -10.47 -11.38
CA PHE A 175 -8.10 -11.41 -10.87
C PHE A 175 -8.54 -12.03 -9.53
N GLN A 176 -8.16 -13.28 -9.32
CA GLN A 176 -8.31 -13.97 -8.04
C GLN A 176 -7.29 -13.45 -7.02
N THR A 177 -7.63 -13.61 -5.73
CA THR A 177 -6.68 -13.32 -4.65
C THR A 177 -5.61 -14.41 -4.60
N ALA A 178 -4.34 -14.03 -4.57
CA ALA A 178 -3.20 -14.93 -4.39
C ALA A 178 -2.58 -14.68 -3.01
N GLY A 179 -2.70 -15.64 -2.09
CA GLY A 179 -2.32 -15.40 -0.69
C GLY A 179 -3.16 -14.27 -0.07
N ASN A 180 -2.50 -13.22 0.45
CA ASN A 180 -3.19 -12.01 0.91
C ASN A 180 -3.25 -10.91 -0.18
N VAL A 181 -2.74 -11.17 -1.38
CA VAL A 181 -2.70 -10.19 -2.48
C VAL A 181 -3.99 -10.26 -3.29
N SER A 182 -4.92 -9.35 -3.03
CA SER A 182 -6.08 -9.14 -3.90
C SER A 182 -5.68 -8.44 -5.20
N GLY A 183 -6.51 -8.50 -6.23
CA GLY A 183 -6.26 -7.76 -7.46
C GLY A 183 -6.14 -6.24 -7.26
N GLN A 184 -6.81 -5.67 -6.25
CA GLN A 184 -6.61 -4.25 -5.88
C GLN A 184 -5.21 -4.01 -5.31
N VAL A 185 -4.76 -4.85 -4.39
CA VAL A 185 -3.40 -4.76 -3.85
C VAL A 185 -2.36 -4.89 -4.98
N ALA A 186 -2.56 -5.86 -5.88
CA ALA A 186 -1.70 -6.05 -7.04
C ALA A 186 -1.65 -4.84 -7.98
N ARG A 187 -2.79 -4.17 -8.22
CA ARG A 187 -2.86 -2.92 -9.00
C ARG A 187 -1.99 -1.83 -8.38
N HIS A 188 -2.06 -1.65 -7.07
CA HIS A 188 -1.28 -0.62 -6.38
C HIS A 188 0.21 -0.96 -6.36
N LEU A 189 0.57 -2.22 -6.13
CA LEU A 189 1.96 -2.69 -6.25
C LEU A 189 2.51 -2.51 -7.68
N ALA A 190 1.73 -2.83 -8.72
CA ALA A 190 2.11 -2.59 -10.11
C ALA A 190 2.37 -1.10 -10.40
N CYS A 191 1.50 -0.21 -9.91
CA CYS A 191 1.69 1.23 -10.05
C CYS A 191 2.90 1.74 -9.26
N ALA A 192 3.13 1.22 -8.05
CA ALA A 192 4.30 1.55 -7.26
C ALA A 192 5.59 1.11 -7.95
N TRP A 193 5.59 -0.06 -8.59
CA TRP A 193 6.73 -0.53 -9.37
C TRP A 193 6.99 0.37 -10.58
N LEU A 194 5.94 0.75 -11.33
CA LEU A 194 6.06 1.70 -12.45
C LEU A 194 6.56 3.07 -12.00
N ASN A 195 6.06 3.59 -10.87
CA ASN A 195 6.54 4.85 -10.29
C ASN A 195 8.02 4.73 -9.88
N ALA A 196 8.40 3.69 -9.14
CA ALA A 196 9.77 3.47 -8.71
C ALA A 196 10.74 3.41 -9.90
N SER A 197 10.35 2.76 -11.00
CA SER A 197 11.13 2.72 -12.23
C SER A 197 11.16 4.05 -12.97
N TYR A 198 10.02 4.75 -13.07
CA TYR A 198 9.89 6.02 -13.78
C TYR A 198 10.73 7.12 -13.13
N PHE A 199 10.70 7.21 -11.80
CA PHE A 199 11.41 8.22 -11.02
C PHE A 199 12.83 7.78 -10.60
N ALA A 200 13.32 6.63 -11.07
CA ALA A 200 14.66 6.14 -10.74
C ALA A 200 15.79 7.08 -11.23
N TRP A 201 15.49 7.93 -12.22
CA TRP A 201 16.46 8.80 -12.88
C TRP A 201 16.05 10.28 -12.82
N SER A 202 15.05 10.63 -12.02
CA SER A 202 14.61 12.00 -11.84
C SER A 202 15.14 12.59 -10.54
N ASP A 203 15.30 13.91 -10.52
CA ASP A 203 15.65 14.65 -9.31
C ASP A 203 14.58 14.52 -8.21
N ALA A 204 13.34 14.19 -8.61
CA ALA A 204 12.26 13.82 -7.70
C ALA A 204 12.20 12.30 -7.53
N GLN A 205 12.75 11.77 -6.44
CA GLN A 205 12.80 10.33 -6.20
C GLN A 205 11.45 9.80 -5.72
N TYR A 206 11.12 8.56 -6.11
CA TYR A 206 9.99 7.85 -5.53
C TYR A 206 10.40 7.23 -4.17
N PRO A 207 9.54 7.24 -3.13
CA PRO A 207 9.93 6.87 -1.76
C PRO A 207 10.38 5.42 -1.57
N ILE A 208 10.02 4.53 -2.50
CA ILE A 208 10.35 3.10 -2.47
C ILE A 208 10.95 2.64 -3.79
N THR A 209 11.88 1.69 -3.71
CA THR A 209 12.54 1.09 -4.87
C THR A 209 11.71 -0.05 -5.47
N THR A 210 12.00 -0.42 -6.72
CA THR A 210 11.38 -1.58 -7.37
C THR A 210 11.63 -2.88 -6.59
N ALA A 211 12.81 -3.04 -5.97
CA ALA A 211 13.13 -4.20 -5.15
C ALA A 211 12.26 -4.27 -3.89
N GLN A 212 12.01 -3.14 -3.22
CA GLN A 212 11.11 -3.08 -2.07
C GLN A 212 9.66 -3.39 -2.45
N VAL A 213 9.20 -2.93 -3.61
CA VAL A 213 7.85 -3.24 -4.11
C VAL A 213 7.69 -4.75 -4.39
N LYS A 214 8.72 -5.41 -4.93
CA LYS A 214 8.72 -6.87 -5.12
C LYS A 214 8.74 -7.62 -3.78
N ASP A 215 9.58 -7.19 -2.85
CA ASP A 215 9.63 -7.74 -1.49
C ASP A 215 8.28 -7.62 -0.76
N MET A 216 7.58 -6.49 -0.91
CA MET A 216 6.19 -6.35 -0.44
C MET A 216 5.27 -7.40 -1.03
N PHE A 217 5.31 -7.61 -2.35
CA PHE A 217 4.48 -8.61 -3.01
C PHE A 217 4.77 -10.02 -2.49
N ASP A 218 6.05 -10.43 -2.46
CA ASP A 218 6.47 -11.77 -2.07
C ASP A 218 6.09 -12.09 -0.62
N GLN A 219 6.29 -11.14 0.31
CA GLN A 219 5.90 -11.33 1.71
C GLN A 219 4.37 -11.39 1.88
N LEU A 220 3.62 -10.57 1.13
CA LEU A 220 2.15 -10.57 1.18
C LEU A 220 1.52 -11.85 0.60
N LEU A 221 2.23 -12.62 -0.22
CA LEU A 221 1.75 -13.93 -0.65
C LEU A 221 1.62 -14.92 0.51
N VAL A 222 2.43 -14.78 1.56
CA VAL A 222 2.51 -15.74 2.68
C VAL A 222 2.11 -15.14 4.03
N GLY A 223 1.98 -13.82 4.14
CA GLY A 223 1.68 -13.16 5.42
C GLY A 223 1.58 -11.65 5.31
N GLU A 224 2.19 -10.97 6.28
CA GLU A 224 2.28 -9.51 6.33
C GLU A 224 3.63 -9.04 5.78
N TYR A 225 3.67 -7.83 5.25
CA TYR A 225 4.91 -7.20 4.84
C TYR A 225 5.66 -6.63 6.05
N CYS A 226 6.92 -7.06 6.21
CA CYS A 226 7.85 -6.50 7.16
C CYS A 226 9.07 -5.94 6.41
N PRO A 227 9.34 -4.62 6.49
CA PRO A 227 10.54 -4.05 5.91
C PRO A 227 11.79 -4.75 6.47
N THR A 228 12.69 -5.20 5.59
CA THR A 228 13.93 -5.93 5.95
C THR A 228 14.85 -5.22 6.96
N SER A 229 14.67 -3.91 7.18
CA SER A 229 15.41 -3.12 8.17
C SER A 229 14.81 -3.16 9.58
N THR A 230 13.68 -3.83 9.78
CA THR A 230 12.91 -3.81 11.05
C THR A 230 12.50 -5.24 11.44
N ASN A 231 12.47 -5.54 12.74
CA ASN A 231 11.85 -6.76 13.25
C ASN A 231 10.39 -6.46 13.62
N CYS A 232 9.44 -7.02 12.87
CA CYS A 232 8.03 -6.69 13.07
C CYS A 232 7.36 -7.48 14.19
N SER A 233 7.95 -8.56 14.71
CA SER A 233 7.44 -9.34 15.88
C SER A 233 5.91 -9.52 15.94
N GLY A 234 5.23 -9.73 14.80
CA GLY A 234 3.77 -9.87 14.71
C GLY A 234 2.96 -8.58 14.48
N GLY A 235 3.60 -7.49 14.07
CA GLY A 235 2.97 -6.23 13.65
C GLY A 235 3.47 -5.77 12.29
N GLY A 236 3.46 -6.66 11.30
CA GLY A 236 3.76 -6.30 9.91
C GLY A 236 2.64 -5.46 9.30
N MET A 237 2.85 -4.93 8.11
CA MET A 237 1.82 -4.27 7.33
C MET A 237 0.95 -5.33 6.64
N SER A 238 -0.36 -5.30 6.88
CA SER A 238 -1.29 -6.12 6.12
C SER A 238 -1.32 -5.71 4.65
N ALA A 239 -1.92 -6.53 3.79
CA ALA A 239 -2.07 -6.20 2.37
C ALA A 239 -2.84 -4.88 2.14
N GLU A 240 -3.87 -4.61 2.96
CA GLU A 240 -4.60 -3.35 2.90
C GLU A 240 -3.79 -2.17 3.44
N ASP A 241 -2.93 -2.36 4.45
CA ASP A 241 -2.01 -1.30 4.92
C ASP A 241 -0.97 -0.95 3.86
N VAL A 242 -0.41 -1.94 3.16
CA VAL A 242 0.51 -1.72 2.04
C VAL A 242 -0.18 -0.98 0.90
N LYS A 243 -1.42 -1.38 0.55
CA LYS A 243 -2.22 -0.66 -0.43
C LYS A 243 -2.46 0.79 0.00
N ALA A 244 -2.92 1.02 1.23
CA ALA A 244 -3.22 2.35 1.74
C ALA A 244 -1.96 3.23 1.81
N TYR A 245 -0.81 2.66 2.16
CA TYR A 245 0.49 3.33 2.07
C TYR A 245 0.78 3.80 0.65
N ILE A 246 0.63 2.92 -0.34
CA ILE A 246 0.89 3.26 -1.74
C ILE A 246 -0.10 4.31 -2.26
N GLU A 247 -1.39 4.20 -1.91
CA GLU A 247 -2.40 5.20 -2.24
C GLU A 247 -2.07 6.57 -1.67
N GLY A 248 -1.54 6.63 -0.44
CA GLY A 248 -1.11 7.85 0.22
C GLY A 248 0.02 8.58 -0.51
N MET A 249 0.81 7.87 -1.33
CA MET A 249 1.89 8.49 -2.09
C MET A 249 1.37 9.31 -3.28
N TYR A 250 0.36 8.86 -4.03
CA TYR A 250 -0.01 9.46 -5.33
C TYR A 250 -0.27 10.99 -5.32
N ASP A 251 0.55 11.77 -6.02
CA ASP A 251 0.37 13.23 -6.17
C ASP A 251 -0.72 13.58 -7.18
N LEU A 252 -0.71 12.88 -8.31
CA LEU A 252 -1.58 13.17 -9.45
C LEU A 252 -2.70 12.15 -9.56
N ASN A 253 -3.89 12.55 -9.12
CA ASN A 253 -5.14 11.99 -9.61
C ASN A 253 -5.45 12.65 -10.95
N ALA A 254 -4.79 12.18 -12.03
CA ALA A 254 -4.98 12.77 -13.35
C ALA A 254 -6.46 12.64 -13.78
N PRO A 255 -7.19 13.74 -14.06
CA PRO A 255 -8.41 13.67 -14.85
C PRO A 255 -8.04 13.35 -16.30
N VAL A 256 -8.83 12.51 -16.96
CA VAL A 256 -8.38 11.83 -18.18
C VAL A 256 -9.36 12.00 -19.34
N PRO A 257 -8.88 12.33 -20.57
CA PRO A 257 -9.58 12.03 -21.81
C PRO A 257 -9.89 10.54 -21.94
N ASN A 258 -11.01 10.24 -22.58
CA ASN A 258 -11.63 8.94 -22.59
C ASN A 258 -11.29 8.21 -23.92
N TYR A 259 -10.79 6.97 -23.90
CA TYR A 259 -10.43 6.22 -25.12
C TYR A 259 -11.33 5.00 -25.32
N CYS A 260 -11.66 4.69 -26.58
CA CYS A 260 -12.45 3.52 -26.97
C CYS A 260 -11.89 2.87 -28.24
N LYS A 261 -12.45 1.73 -28.62
CA LYS A 261 -12.08 0.98 -29.82
C LYS A 261 -12.55 1.72 -31.08
N GLU A 262 -11.71 1.74 -32.12
CA GLU A 262 -12.16 2.08 -33.47
C GLU A 262 -13.19 1.02 -33.94
N SER A 263 -14.38 1.47 -34.35
CA SER A 263 -15.51 0.62 -34.74
C SER A 263 -15.33 -0.03 -36.10
#